data_AF-A0A5J4QYH1-F1
#
_entry.id   AF-A0A5J4QYH1-F1
#
_cell.length_a   1.000
_cell.length_b   1.000
_cell.length_c   1.000
_cell.angle_alpha   90.00
_cell.angle_beta   90.00
_cell.angle_gamma   90.00
#
_symmetry.space_group_name_H-M   'P 1'
#
loop_
_entity.id
_entity.type
_entity.pdbx_description
1 polymer ?
#
loop_
_entity_poly.entity_id
_entity_poly.type
_entity_poly.pdbx_seq_one_letter_code
_entity_poly.pdbx_strand_id
1 'polypeptide(L)'
;MNNEIQPDTTMVSITPEILQAVKDLQRRGYVPMLTQHLEEMLDFFIEDVCTDLSNDQKLEHIQILRSTQKALKPFAVPEWTINVEGGES
;
A
#
# COMPACT_ATOMS: atom_id res chain seq x y z
N MET A 1 16.09 -41.87 -10.53
CA MET A 1 15.99 -40.57 -11.21
C MET A 1 15.21 -39.65 -10.28
N ASN A 2 15.91 -38.83 -9.50
CA ASN A 2 15.29 -37.85 -8.61
C ASN A 2 15.14 -36.56 -9.42
N ASN A 3 13.90 -36.22 -9.77
CA ASN A 3 13.59 -34.89 -10.29
C ASN A 3 13.42 -33.96 -9.10
N GLU A 4 14.54 -33.44 -8.59
CA GLU A 4 14.50 -32.30 -7.69
C GLU A 4 14.06 -31.09 -8.50
N ILE A 5 12.88 -30.56 -8.16
CA ILE A 5 12.36 -29.31 -8.70
C ILE A 5 13.33 -28.22 -8.22
N GLN A 6 14.19 -27.72 -9.11
CA GLN A 6 14.93 -26.50 -8.85
C GLN A 6 13.88 -25.38 -8.69
N PRO A 7 13.78 -24.72 -7.53
CA PRO A 7 12.95 -23.53 -7.43
C PRO A 7 13.56 -22.52 -8.40
N ASP A 8 12.76 -22.09 -9.37
CA ASP A 8 13.11 -21.07 -10.34
C ASP A 8 13.38 -19.76 -9.57
N THR A 9 14.62 -19.58 -9.15
CA THR A 9 15.08 -18.46 -8.36
C THR A 9 15.37 -17.27 -9.25
N THR A 10 14.33 -16.76 -9.91
CA THR A 10 14.18 -15.29 -9.95
C THR A 10 13.75 -14.82 -8.56
N MET A 11 14.55 -15.16 -7.54
CA MET A 11 14.42 -14.64 -6.20
C MET A 11 14.91 -13.20 -6.28
N VAL A 12 14.00 -12.28 -6.56
CA VAL A 12 14.22 -10.84 -6.34
C VAL A 12 14.74 -10.74 -4.91
N SER A 13 16.02 -10.44 -4.75
CA SER A 13 16.64 -10.31 -3.44
C SER A 13 15.91 -9.18 -2.72
N ILE A 14 15.11 -9.52 -1.70
CA ILE A 14 14.46 -8.52 -0.86
C ILE A 14 15.57 -7.80 -0.12
N THR A 15 15.85 -6.57 -0.52
CA THR A 15 16.86 -5.77 0.17
C THR A 15 16.36 -5.38 1.56
N PRO A 16 17.25 -5.08 2.51
CA PRO A 16 16.85 -4.61 3.84
C PRO A 16 15.91 -3.39 3.80
N GLU A 17 16.07 -2.51 2.81
CA GLU A 17 15.23 -1.33 2.60
C GLU A 17 13.80 -1.71 2.20
N ILE A 18 13.64 -2.67 1.29
CA ILE A 18 12.32 -3.18 0.90
C ILE A 18 11.65 -3.83 2.11
N LEU A 19 12.39 -4.63 2.89
CA LEU A 19 11.86 -5.26 4.09
C LEU A 19 11.42 -4.22 5.13
N GLN A 20 12.21 -3.16 5.33
CA GLN A 20 11.86 -2.09 6.26
C GLN A 20 10.62 -1.31 5.77
N ALA A 21 10.55 -0.97 4.49
CA ALA A 21 9.39 -0.29 3.92
C ALA A 21 8.10 -1.10 4.08
N VAL A 22 8.15 -2.43 3.89
CA VAL A 22 6.99 -3.30 4.13
C VAL A 22 6.59 -3.31 5.60
N LYS A 23 7.55 -3.37 6.53
CA LYS A 23 7.27 -3.29 7.97
C LYS A 23 6.61 -1.96 8.36
N ASP A 24 7.10 -0.86 7.79
CA ASP A 24 6.54 0.47 8.05
C ASP A 24 5.10 0.55 7.52
N LEU A 25 4.83 0.00 6.33
CA LEU A 25 3.48 -0.13 5.77
C LEU A 25 2.56 -0.96 6.67
N GLN A 26 3.06 -2.02 7.28
CA GLN A 26 2.32 -2.87 8.20
C GLN A 26 2.18 -2.27 9.61
N ARG A 27 2.70 -1.08 9.89
CA ARG A 27 2.48 -0.43 11.18
C ARG A 27 0.98 -0.13 11.35
N ARG A 28 0.41 -0.53 12.50
CA ARG A 28 -1.00 -0.29 12.83
C ARG A 28 -1.34 1.20 12.65
N GLY A 29 -2.42 1.47 11.92
CA GLY A 29 -2.89 2.83 11.65
C GLY A 29 -2.14 3.58 10.55
N TYR A 30 -0.99 3.09 10.07
CA TYR A 30 -0.18 3.82 9.08
C TYR A 30 -0.83 3.83 7.68
N VAL A 31 -1.26 2.68 7.16
CA VAL A 31 -2.00 2.63 5.88
C VAL A 31 -3.34 3.39 5.94
N PRO A 32 -4.16 3.29 7.00
CA PRO A 32 -5.33 4.15 7.17
C PRO A 32 -5.00 5.66 7.10
N MET A 33 -3.96 6.10 7.80
CA MET A 33 -3.50 7.51 7.77
C MET A 33 -3.08 7.92 6.35
N LEU A 34 -2.27 7.10 5.66
CA LEU A 34 -1.88 7.37 4.27
C LEU A 34 -3.09 7.41 3.33
N THR A 35 -4.07 6.54 3.53
CA THR A 35 -5.30 6.51 2.72
C THR A 35 -6.11 7.78 2.90
N GLN A 36 -6.21 8.29 4.13
CA GLN A 36 -6.88 9.56 4.43
C GLN A 36 -6.18 10.74 3.73
N HIS A 37 -4.86 10.85 3.83
CA HIS A 37 -4.13 11.91 3.14
C HIS A 37 -4.27 11.85 1.62
N LEU A 38 -4.38 10.64 1.05
CA LEU A 38 -4.64 10.48 -0.38
C LEU A 38 -6.05 10.95 -0.77
N GLU A 39 -7.07 10.75 0.07
CA GLU A 39 -8.41 11.34 -0.17
C GLU A 39 -8.36 12.88 -0.09
N GLU A 40 -7.67 13.45 0.90
CA GLU A 40 -7.51 14.92 1.01
C GLU A 40 -6.87 15.52 -0.25
N MET A 41 -5.88 14.84 -0.83
CA MET A 41 -5.28 15.24 -2.12
C MET A 41 -6.24 15.06 -3.29
N LEU A 42 -7.05 14.00 -3.30
CA LEU A 42 -8.05 13.77 -4.33
C LEU A 42 -9.12 14.88 -4.32
N ASP A 43 -9.61 15.25 -3.14
CA ASP A 43 -10.58 16.33 -2.96
C ASP A 43 -10.03 17.65 -3.53
N PHE A 44 -8.75 17.96 -3.30
CA PHE A 44 -8.09 19.13 -3.90
C PHE A 44 -8.15 19.15 -5.45
N PHE A 45 -7.96 18.00 -6.11
CA PHE A 45 -8.04 17.93 -7.57
C PHE A 45 -9.47 17.93 -8.11
N ILE A 46 -10.44 17.45 -7.32
CA ILE A 46 -11.86 17.37 -7.69
C ILE A 46 -12.55 18.72 -7.51
N GLU A 47 -12.24 19.47 -6.45
CA GLU A 47 -12.93 20.72 -6.08
C GLU A 47 -12.61 21.93 -6.99
N ASP A 48 -12.04 21.71 -8.18
CA ASP A 48 -11.60 22.73 -9.14
C ASP A 48 -10.72 23.86 -8.56
N VAL A 49 -10.15 23.63 -7.38
CA VAL A 49 -9.27 24.58 -6.68
C VAL A 49 -7.95 24.75 -7.44
N CYS A 50 -7.52 23.71 -8.17
CA CYS A 50 -6.33 23.74 -9.00
C CYS A 50 -6.65 24.21 -10.42
N THR A 51 -6.68 25.53 -10.66
CA THR A 51 -6.96 26.09 -11.99
C THR A 51 -5.78 25.99 -12.96
N ASP A 52 -4.57 25.72 -12.45
CA ASP A 52 -3.33 25.73 -13.22
C ASP A 52 -3.09 24.46 -14.04
N LEU A 53 -3.90 23.42 -13.82
CA LEU A 53 -3.80 22.14 -14.52
C LEU A 53 -4.94 21.97 -15.51
N SER A 54 -4.62 21.39 -16.67
CA SER A 54 -5.63 20.94 -17.62
C SER A 54 -6.47 19.79 -17.03
N ASN A 55 -7.67 19.57 -17.58
CA ASN A 55 -8.52 18.47 -17.16
C ASN A 55 -7.85 17.10 -17.34
N ASP A 56 -7.03 16.92 -18.37
CA ASP A 56 -6.30 15.68 -18.62
C ASP A 56 -5.23 15.44 -17.54
N GLN A 57 -4.52 16.50 -17.13
CA GLN A 57 -3.52 16.42 -16.05
C GLN A 57 -4.19 16.13 -14.70
N LYS A 58 -5.32 16.78 -14.40
CA LYS A 58 -6.12 16.47 -13.21
C LYS A 58 -6.55 15.00 -13.20
N LEU A 59 -7.04 14.50 -14.33
CA LEU A 59 -7.48 13.12 -14.48
C LEU A 59 -6.32 12.13 -14.24
N GLU A 60 -5.13 12.41 -14.80
CA GLU A 60 -3.93 11.60 -14.58
C GLU A 60 -3.57 11.52 -13.10
N HIS A 61 -3.52 12.67 -12.40
CA HIS A 61 -3.23 12.70 -10.96
C HIS A 61 -4.25 11.93 -10.14
N ILE A 62 -5.55 12.10 -10.43
CA ILE A 62 -6.62 11.36 -9.76
C ILE A 62 -6.45 9.84 -9.95
N GLN A 63 -6.11 9.40 -11.17
CA GLN A 63 -5.88 7.98 -11.46
C GLN A 63 -4.68 7.43 -10.68
N ILE A 64 -3.58 8.18 -10.61
CA ILE A 64 -2.37 7.80 -9.85
C ILE A 64 -2.70 7.68 -8.36
N LEU A 65 -3.40 8.65 -7.78
CA LEU A 65 -3.78 8.65 -6.36
C LEU A 65 -4.69 7.46 -6.05
N ARG A 66 -5.73 7.21 -6.87
CA ARG A 66 -6.63 6.05 -6.72
C ARG A 66 -5.89 4.71 -6.87
N SER A 67 -4.96 4.61 -7.82
CA SER A 67 -4.11 3.43 -7.99
C SER A 67 -3.24 3.18 -6.75
N THR A 68 -2.66 4.25 -6.20
CA THR A 68 -1.84 4.20 -4.98
C THR A 68 -2.66 3.72 -3.79
N GLN A 69 -3.85 4.29 -3.57
CA GLN A 69 -4.76 3.83 -2.52
C GLN A 69 -5.10 2.34 -2.67
N LYS A 70 -5.37 1.87 -3.89
CA LYS A 70 -5.64 0.46 -4.17
C LYS A 70 -4.44 -0.42 -3.85
N ALA A 71 -3.23 0.01 -4.19
CA ALA A 71 -2.00 -0.71 -3.94
C ALA A 71 -1.64 -0.78 -2.44
N LEU A 72 -2.08 0.19 -1.62
CA LEU A 72 -1.84 0.19 -0.18
C LEU A 72 -2.74 -0.78 0.60
N LYS A 73 -3.96 -1.08 0.10
CA LYS A 73 -4.95 -1.92 0.79
C LYS A 73 -4.41 -3.25 1.34
N PRO A 74 -3.60 -4.04 0.59
CA PRO A 74 -3.09 -5.32 1.09
C PRO A 74 -2.16 -5.21 2.30
N PHE A 75 -1.58 -4.03 2.56
CA PHE A 75 -0.66 -3.80 3.67
C PHE A 75 -1.37 -3.27 4.93
N ALA A 76 -2.66 -2.94 4.84
CA ALA A 76 -3.42 -2.45 5.99
C ALA A 76 -3.52 -3.54 7.06
N VAL A 77 -2.97 -3.26 8.24
CA VAL A 77 -3.18 -4.14 9.39
C VAL A 77 -4.56 -3.84 9.99
N PRO A 78 -5.49 -4.82 9.99
CA PRO A 78 -6.80 -4.64 10.59
C PRO A 78 -6.66 -4.42 12.11
N GLU A 79 -7.55 -3.62 12.69
CA GLU A 79 -7.51 -3.30 14.12
C GLU A 79 -7.75 -4.50 15.05
N TRP A 80 -8.27 -5.62 14.52
CA TRP A 80 -8.55 -6.87 15.22
C TRP A 80 -7.36 -7.86 15.25
N THR A 81 -6.10 -7.43 15.18
CA THR A 81 -5.01 -8.35 15.60
C THR A 81 -5.02 -8.51 17.12
N ILE A 82 -6.06 -9.15 17.65
CA ILE A 82 -6.01 -9.79 18.96
C ILE A 82 -4.89 -10.82 18.83
N ASN A 83 -3.82 -10.65 19.60
CA ASN A 83 -2.88 -11.73 19.87
C ASN A 83 -3.73 -12.93 20.33
N VAL A 84 -3.90 -13.92 19.47
CA VAL A 84 -4.16 -15.27 19.94
C VAL A 84 -2.81 -15.79 20.44
N GLU A 85 -2.30 -15.16 21.51
CA GLU A 85 -1.37 -15.82 22.41
C GLU A 85 -2.12 -17.00 23.00
N GLY A 86 -1.47 -18.17 22.93
CA GLY A 86 -2.02 -19.48 23.29
C GLY A 86 -3.00 -19.46 24.46
N GLY A 87 -4.27 -19.63 24.15
CA GLY A 87 -5.26 -20.14 25.09
C GLY A 87 -5.12 -21.66 25.18
N GLU A 88 -4.02 -22.15 25.73
CA GLU A 88 -4.00 -23.48 26.34
C GLU A 88 -4.57 -23.33 27.75
N SER A 89 -5.78 -23.83 27.95
CA SER A 89 -6.30 -24.27 29.25
C SER A 89 -7.33 -25.37 29.01
#